data_AF-A0A292SBM8-F1
#
_entry.id   AF-A0A292SBM8-F1
#
_cell.length_a   1.000
_cell.length_b   1.000
_cell.length_c   1.000
_cell.angle_alpha   90.00
_cell.angle_beta   90.00
_cell.angle_gamma   90.00
#
_symmetry.space_group_name_H-M   'P 1'
#
loop_
_entity.id
_entity.type
_entity.pdbx_description
1 polymer ?
#
loop_
_entity_poly.entity_id
_entity_poly.type
_entity_poly.pdbx_seq_one_letter_code
_entity_poly.pdbx_strand_id
1 'polypeptide(L)'
;MIITENNEKYAKINFIIVILMFLVSAIMLFFLPEKINILHNGDTYYPIPSILGIWLVPVISLVLNFTFIKQKKLSSLNSIIMGLLLIGSTIYYITLI
;
A
#
# COMPACT_ATOMS: atom_id res chain seq x y z
N MET A 1 -19.78 19.88 5.94
CA MET A 1 -19.74 18.47 5.48
C MET A 1 -19.77 17.57 6.71
N ILE A 2 -20.89 16.92 7.04
CA ILE A 2 -21.00 16.09 8.27
C ILE A 2 -20.28 14.75 8.03
N ILE A 3 -19.19 14.50 8.75
CA ILE A 3 -18.56 13.18 8.86
C ILE A 3 -19.31 12.45 9.97
N THR A 4 -19.81 11.24 9.70
CA THR A 4 -20.40 10.39 10.74
C THR A 4 -19.29 9.78 11.59
N GLU A 5 -19.51 9.62 12.90
CA GLU A 5 -18.49 9.12 13.87
C GLU A 5 -17.80 7.82 13.40
N ASN A 6 -18.58 6.91 12.78
CA ASN A 6 -18.05 5.68 12.19
C ASN A 6 -17.09 5.93 11.02
N ASN A 7 -17.37 6.90 10.15
CA ASN A 7 -16.48 7.23 9.03
C ASN A 7 -15.13 7.76 9.54
N GLU A 8 -15.14 8.59 10.58
CA GLU A 8 -13.91 9.12 11.19
C GLU A 8 -13.05 8.00 11.79
N LYS A 9 -13.67 7.06 12.50
CA LYS A 9 -12.99 5.88 13.05
C LYS A 9 -12.27 5.09 11.96
N TYR A 10 -12.96 4.74 10.87
CA TYR A 10 -12.37 3.97 9.77
C TYR A 10 -11.30 4.76 9.00
N ALA A 11 -11.46 6.08 8.86
CA ALA A 11 -10.45 6.94 8.24
C ALA A 11 -9.12 6.89 9.01
N LYS A 12 -9.19 7.00 10.35
CA LYS A 12 -8.01 6.91 11.23
C LYS A 12 -7.35 5.54 11.15
N ILE A 13 -8.13 4.45 11.22
CA ILE A 13 -7.61 3.09 11.11
C ILE A 13 -6.88 2.90 9.77
N ASN A 14 -7.53 3.26 8.65
CA ASN A 14 -6.92 3.12 7.33
C ASN A 14 -5.65 3.95 7.20
N PHE A 15 -5.62 5.15 7.77
CA PHE A 15 -4.45 6.02 7.74
C PHE A 15 -3.27 5.41 8.52
N ILE A 16 -3.52 4.81 9.70
CA ILE A 16 -2.51 4.07 10.45
C ILE A 16 -1.95 2.90 9.62
N ILE A 17 -2.83 2.14 8.95
CA ILE A 17 -2.40 1.05 8.07
C ILE A 17 -1.49 1.56 6.95
N VAL A 18 -1.82 2.70 6.32
CA VAL A 18 -0.99 3.31 5.28
C VAL A 18 0.38 3.73 5.81
N ILE A 19 0.45 4.32 7.02
CA ILE A 19 1.73 4.65 7.65
C ILE A 19 2.56 3.38 7.88
N LEU A 20 1.94 2.31 8.38
CA LEU A 20 2.60 1.02 8.57
C LEU A 20 3.11 0.44 7.23
N MET A 21 2.35 0.57 6.14
CA MET A 21 2.82 0.17 4.80
C MET A 21 4.09 0.94 4.41
N PHE A 22 4.13 2.27 4.59
CA PHE A 22 5.35 3.05 4.31
C PHE A 22 6.53 2.60 5.16
N LEU A 23 6.33 2.34 6.45
CA LEU A 23 7.40 1.90 7.35
C LEU A 23 7.94 0.52 6.94
N VAL A 24 7.07 -0.45 6.67
CA VAL A 24 7.49 -1.78 6.20
C VAL A 24 8.22 -1.67 4.86
N SER A 25 7.67 -0.92 3.90
CA SER A 25 8.32 -0.66 2.61
C SER A 25 9.71 -0.03 2.76
N ALA A 26 9.87 0.94 3.67
CA ALA A 26 11.15 1.58 3.92
C ALA A 26 12.17 0.63 4.57
N ILE A 27 11.75 -0.25 5.48
CA ILE A 27 12.61 -1.27 6.08
C ILE A 27 13.04 -2.30 5.03
N MET A 28 12.09 -2.79 4.23
CA MET A 28 12.35 -3.79 3.18
C MET A 28 13.31 -3.27 2.10
N LEU A 29 13.29 -1.97 1.81
CA LEU A 29 14.18 -1.36 0.83
C LEU A 29 15.68 -1.61 1.13
N PHE A 30 16.08 -1.72 2.40
CA PHE A 30 17.47 -2.01 2.76
C PHE A 30 17.93 -3.43 2.36
N PHE A 31 16.99 -4.35 2.15
CA PHE A 31 17.27 -5.75 1.83
C PHE A 31 17.06 -6.08 0.36
N LEU A 32 16.44 -5.17 -0.40
CA LEU A 32 16.16 -5.40 -1.81
C LEU A 32 17.37 -5.09 -2.70
N PRO A 33 17.48 -5.75 -3.87
CA PRO A 33 18.43 -5.35 -4.89
C PRO A 33 18.14 -3.91 -5.35
N GLU A 34 19.09 -3.23 -5.99
CA GLU A 34 18.87 -1.85 -6.49
C GLU A 34 17.74 -1.76 -7.51
N LYS A 35 17.51 -2.84 -8.26
CA LYS A 35 16.44 -2.96 -9.24
C LYS A 35 15.65 -4.24 -9.04
N ILE A 36 14.33 -4.16 -9.18
CA ILE A 36 13.40 -5.29 -9.14
C ILE A 36 12.68 -5.44 -10.48
N ASN A 37 12.40 -6.70 -10.82
CA ASN A 37 11.71 -7.07 -12.05
C ASN A 37 10.21 -7.24 -11.78
N ILE A 38 9.47 -6.14 -11.68
CA ILE A 38 8.01 -6.18 -11.49
C ILE A 38 7.21 -6.18 -12.80
N LEU A 39 7.81 -5.72 -13.91
CA LEU A 39 7.16 -5.63 -15.20
C LEU A 39 7.85 -6.58 -16.18
N HIS A 40 7.06 -7.40 -16.88
CA HIS A 40 7.58 -8.32 -17.88
C HIS A 40 6.65 -8.41 -19.09
N ASN A 41 7.22 -8.73 -20.26
CA ASN A 41 6.48 -9.06 -21.47
C ASN A 41 7.08 -10.33 -22.08
N GLY A 42 6.37 -11.46 -21.94
CA GLY A 42 6.95 -12.79 -22.18
C GLY A 42 8.17 -13.01 -21.29
N ASP A 43 9.29 -13.39 -21.91
CA ASP A 43 10.59 -13.62 -21.24
C ASP A 43 11.40 -12.34 -21.02
N THR A 44 10.90 -11.17 -21.45
CA THR A 44 11.61 -9.90 -21.31
C THR A 44 11.22 -9.21 -20.01
N TYR A 45 12.18 -8.97 -19.13
CA TYR A 45 11.98 -8.22 -17.89
C TYR A 45 12.41 -6.77 -18.04
N TYR A 46 11.62 -5.87 -17.44
CA TYR A 46 11.92 -4.44 -17.37
C TYR A 46 12.24 -4.08 -15.91
N PRO A 47 13.53 -4.17 -15.51
CA PRO A 47 13.94 -3.83 -14.16
C PRO A 47 13.69 -2.35 -13.88
N ILE A 48 13.04 -2.05 -12.76
CA ILE A 48 12.87 -0.69 -12.28
C ILE A 48 13.62 -0.50 -10.96
N PRO A 49 13.99 0.74 -10.60
CA PRO A 49 14.53 1.03 -9.28
C PRO A 49 13.60 0.55 -8.17
N SER A 50 14.14 -0.19 -7.20
CA SER A 50 13.36 -0.82 -6.13
C SER A 50 12.59 0.19 -5.28
N ILE A 51 13.17 1.37 -5.08
CA ILE A 51 12.51 2.50 -4.41
C ILE A 51 11.15 2.85 -5.05
N LEU A 52 11.04 2.81 -6.38
CA LEU A 52 9.81 3.12 -7.09
C LEU A 52 8.78 2.00 -6.92
N GLY A 53 9.20 0.74 -7.06
CA GLY A 53 8.28 -0.39 -6.96
C GLY A 53 7.77 -0.62 -5.54
N ILE A 54 8.61 -0.44 -4.52
CA ILE A 54 8.22 -0.69 -3.13
C ILE A 54 7.32 0.42 -2.54
N TRP A 55 7.34 1.61 -3.12
CA TRP A 55 6.47 2.72 -2.70
C TRP A 55 5.13 2.73 -3.44
N LEU A 56 4.99 1.94 -4.51
CA LEU A 56 3.78 1.92 -5.33
C LEU A 56 2.52 1.59 -4.51
N VAL A 57 2.56 0.49 -3.74
CA VAL A 57 1.42 0.03 -2.94
C VAL A 57 1.01 1.03 -1.84
N PRO A 58 1.92 1.55 -1.00
CA PRO A 58 1.54 2.54 0.01
C PRO A 58 1.02 3.85 -0.60
N VAL A 59 1.57 4.31 -1.74
CA VAL A 59 1.07 5.51 -2.43
C VAL A 59 -0.33 5.29 -3.00
N ILE A 60 -0.60 4.16 -3.66
CA ILE A 60 -1.95 3.81 -4.17
C ILE A 60 -2.94 3.74 -3.00
N SER A 61 -2.54 3.09 -1.90
CA SER A 61 -3.39 2.95 -0.71
C SER A 61 -3.73 4.31 -0.09
N LEU A 62 -2.78 5.24 -0.07
CA LEU A 62 -3.01 6.62 0.38
C LEU A 62 -4.05 7.34 -0.49
N VAL A 63 -3.90 7.27 -1.82
CA VAL A 63 -4.84 7.89 -2.78
C VAL A 63 -6.25 7.29 -2.64
N LEU A 64 -6.34 5.96 -2.50
CA LEU A 64 -7.61 5.28 -2.26
C LEU A 64 -8.26 5.75 -0.96
N ASN A 65 -7.49 5.87 0.13
CA ASN A 65 -8.03 6.32 1.42
C ASN A 65 -8.62 7.73 1.33
N PHE A 66 -7.91 8.67 0.69
CA PHE A 66 -8.44 10.02 0.44
C PHE A 66 -9.74 10.00 -0.38
N THR A 67 -9.79 9.14 -1.39
CA THR A 67 -10.98 8.97 -2.23
C THR A 67 -12.17 8.46 -1.41
N PHE A 68 -11.97 7.47 -0.55
CA PHE A 68 -13.03 6.94 0.32
C PHE A 68 -13.52 7.98 1.35
N ILE A 69 -12.60 8.76 1.93
CA ILE A 69 -12.95 9.87 2.84
C ILE A 69 -13.83 10.89 2.09
N LYS A 70 -13.43 11.31 0.89
CA LYS A 70 -14.19 12.27 0.08
C LYS A 70 -15.58 11.76 -0.27
N GLN A 71 -15.71 10.48 -0.58
CA GLN A 71 -16.99 9.84 -0.90
C GLN A 71 -17.85 9.50 0.31
N LYS A 72 -17.31 9.59 1.54
CA LYS A 72 -17.94 9.14 2.80
C LYS A 72 -18.41 7.68 2.78
N LYS A 73 -17.69 6.83 2.05
CA LYS A 73 -18.00 5.40 1.86
C LYS A 73 -17.10 4.49 2.72
N LEU A 74 -16.57 4.99 3.84
CA LEU A 74 -15.72 4.19 4.70
C LEU A 74 -16.56 3.20 5.52
N SER A 75 -16.02 2.01 5.67
CA SER A 75 -16.65 0.86 6.31
C SER A 75 -15.55 -0.10 6.75
N SER A 76 -15.91 -1.07 7.58
CA SER A 76 -14.98 -2.13 8.02
C SER A 76 -14.34 -2.87 6.85
N LEU A 77 -15.08 -3.09 5.76
CA LEU A 77 -14.57 -3.77 4.56
C LEU A 77 -13.41 -3.01 3.91
N ASN A 78 -13.45 -1.67 3.89
CA ASN A 78 -12.33 -0.88 3.40
C ASN A 78 -11.08 -1.10 4.25
N SER A 79 -11.21 -1.10 5.57
CA SER A 79 -10.09 -1.36 6.48
C SER A 79 -9.52 -2.78 6.34
N ILE A 80 -10.38 -3.78 6.13
CA ILE A 80 -9.96 -5.16 5.87
C ILE A 80 -9.14 -5.22 4.57
N ILE A 81 -9.62 -4.58 3.48
CA ILE A 81 -8.88 -4.52 2.21
C ILE A 81 -7.52 -3.85 2.40
N MET A 82 -7.46 -2.74 3.14
CA MET A 82 -6.20 -2.06 3.44
C MET A 82 -5.24 -2.96 4.23
N GLY A 83 -5.73 -3.71 5.22
CA GLY A 83 -4.93 -4.69 5.95
C GLY A 83 -4.40 -5.82 5.07
N LEU A 84 -5.24 -6.35 4.17
CA LEU A 84 -4.84 -7.37 3.20
C LEU A 84 -3.80 -6.85 2.21
N LEU A 85 -3.90 -5.59 1.77
CA LEU A 85 -2.90 -4.95 0.92
C LEU A 85 -1.54 -4.89 1.63
N LEU A 86 -1.51 -4.55 2.93
CA LEU A 86 -0.26 -4.53 3.72
C LEU A 86 0.37 -5.92 3.79
N ILE A 87 -0.41 -6.94 4.13
CA ILE A 87 0.08 -8.31 4.25
C ILE A 87 0.56 -8.83 2.89
N GLY A 88 -0.26 -8.66 1.84
CA GLY A 88 0.06 -9.12 0.49
C GLY A 88 1.31 -8.44 -0.08
N SER A 89 1.46 -7.12 0.10
CA SER A 89 2.67 -6.42 -0.36
C SER A 89 3.90 -6.84 0.42
N THR A 90 3.77 -7.06 1.74
CA THR A 90 4.89 -7.53 2.57
C THR A 90 5.37 -8.91 2.13
N ILE A 91 4.44 -9.86 1.91
CA ILE A 91 4.77 -11.19 1.40
C ILE A 91 5.48 -11.06 0.04
N TYR A 92 4.94 -10.24 -0.86
CA TYR A 92 5.55 -10.00 -2.16
C TYR A 92 6.99 -9.45 -2.04
N TYR A 93 7.23 -8.45 -1.19
CA TYR A 93 8.57 -7.91 -0.98
C TYR A 93 9.54 -8.95 -0.42
N ILE A 94 9.08 -9.83 0.46
CA ILE A 94 9.90 -10.95 0.96
C ILE A 94 10.32 -11.89 -0.16
N THR A 95 9.46 -12.13 -1.17
CA THR A 95 9.83 -12.97 -2.33
C THR A 95 10.84 -12.32 -3.29
N LEU A 96 11.09 -11.02 -3.15
CA LEU A 96 12.03 -10.26 -3.98
C LEU A 96 13.41 -10.09 -3.32
N ILE A 97 13.54 -10.45 -2.03
CA ILE A 97 14.81 -10.56 -1.30
C ILE A 97 15.46 -11.88 -1.67
#